data_AF-A0AAN5AW35-F1
#
_entry.id   AF-A0AAN5AW35-F1
#
_cell.length_a   1.000
_cell.length_b   1.000
_cell.length_c   1.000
_cell.angle_alpha   90.00
_cell.angle_beta   90.00
_cell.angle_gamma   90.00
#
_symmetry.space_group_name_H-M   'P 1'
#
loop_
_entity.id
_entity.type
_entity.pdbx_description
1 polymer ?
#
loop_
_entity_poly.entity_id
_entity_poly.type
_entity_poly.pdbx_seq_one_letter_code
_entity_poly.pdbx_strand_id
1 'polypeptide(L)'
;MISVMFFYIVRYTYNHNILQNIKQYLKIMIIMTLVVLIIILYVPWIENFMKTMVIRADTGTAGRIDVWLMGLNVASHNIINGIGSFTGIDLAIKNGFEFGQFHNLYIDTLVGGGIIELILLLIIYKKAFEACGKCQDKNLRNSFKAFLLAVLLMGMNESVSFFSLGYVDIFFTINCITLPFLVNNMEPDKYRWLISY
;
A
#
# COMPACT_ATOMS: atom_id res chain seq x y z
N MET A 1 0.51 0.92 -9.04
CA MET A 1 1.78 0.65 -9.77
C MET A 1 2.98 0.66 -8.84
N ILE A 2 3.21 1.74 -8.06
CA ILE A 2 4.34 1.83 -7.10
C ILE A 2 4.30 0.71 -6.04
N SER A 3 3.13 0.40 -5.48
CA SER A 3 2.96 -0.68 -4.50
C SER A 3 3.30 -2.07 -5.04
N VAL A 4 3.00 -2.33 -6.32
CA VAL A 4 3.35 -3.58 -7.01
C VAL A 4 4.86 -3.68 -7.23
N MET A 5 5.50 -2.60 -7.71
CA MET A 5 6.96 -2.56 -7.83
C MET A 5 7.63 -2.77 -6.47
N PHE A 6 7.12 -2.11 -5.43
CA PHE A 6 7.62 -2.26 -4.07
C PHE A 6 7.44 -3.69 -3.52
N PHE A 7 6.28 -4.32 -3.76
CA PHE A 7 6.06 -5.73 -3.43
C PHE A 7 7.12 -6.63 -4.07
N TYR A 8 7.39 -6.48 -5.36
CA TYR A 8 8.40 -7.28 -6.04
C TYR A 8 9.80 -7.03 -5.50
N ILE A 9 10.17 -5.76 -5.24
CA ILE A 9 11.46 -5.40 -4.64
C ILE A 9 11.61 -6.06 -3.27
N VAL A 10 10.62 -5.92 -2.38
CA VAL A 10 10.69 -6.47 -1.02
C VAL A 10 10.67 -7.99 -1.01
N ARG A 11 9.79 -8.62 -1.79
CA ARG A 11 9.73 -10.09 -1.95
C ARG A 11 11.06 -10.64 -2.45
N TYR A 12 11.64 -10.00 -3.46
CA TYR A 12 12.93 -10.37 -4.01
C TYR A 12 14.07 -10.21 -2.99
N THR A 13 14.09 -9.10 -2.25
CA THR A 13 15.06 -8.82 -1.17
C THR A 13 15.01 -9.84 -0.05
N TYR A 14 13.82 -10.33 0.29
CA TYR A 14 13.65 -11.36 1.30
C TYR A 14 14.03 -12.77 0.83
N ASN A 15 13.80 -13.08 -0.46
CA ASN A 15 14.06 -14.41 -1.02
C ASN A 15 15.50 -14.62 -1.49
N HIS A 16 16.23 -13.55 -1.81
CA HIS A 16 17.62 -13.63 -2.24
C HIS A 16 18.52 -12.89 -1.26
N ASN A 17 19.68 -13.47 -0.94
CA ASN A 17 20.67 -12.88 -0.03
C ASN A 17 21.40 -11.73 -0.76
N ILE A 18 20.67 -10.65 -1.06
CA ILE A 18 21.07 -9.55 -1.96
C ILE A 18 22.46 -8.99 -1.62
N LEU A 19 22.86 -8.99 -0.36
CA LEU A 19 24.15 -8.50 0.10
C LEU A 19 25.35 -9.10 -0.66
N GLN A 20 25.27 -10.35 -1.13
CA GLN A 20 26.38 -10.98 -1.86
C GLN A 20 26.49 -10.50 -3.32
N ASN A 21 25.38 -10.09 -3.95
CA ASN A 21 25.34 -9.74 -5.38
C ASN A 21 24.87 -8.31 -5.67
N ILE A 22 24.65 -7.49 -4.64
CA ILE A 22 24.06 -6.15 -4.75
C ILE A 22 24.79 -5.25 -5.75
N LYS A 23 26.12 -5.37 -5.85
CA LYS A 23 26.95 -4.60 -6.79
C LYS A 23 26.63 -4.94 -8.25
N GLN A 24 26.40 -6.21 -8.55
CA GLN A 24 26.08 -6.67 -9.91
C GLN A 24 24.65 -6.28 -10.29
N TYR A 25 23.70 -6.37 -9.37
CA TYR A 25 22.33 -5.91 -9.60
C TYR A 25 22.22 -4.40 -9.77
N LEU A 26 22.89 -3.62 -8.93
CA LEU A 26 22.95 -2.17 -9.08
C LEU A 26 23.51 -1.79 -10.46
N LYS A 27 24.55 -2.49 -10.92
CA LYS A 27 25.11 -2.29 -12.26
C LYS A 27 24.06 -2.53 -13.36
N ILE A 28 23.31 -3.64 -13.30
CA ILE A 28 22.26 -3.95 -14.27
C ILE A 28 21.12 -2.92 -14.22
N MET A 29 20.67 -2.54 -13.01
CA MET A 29 19.63 -1.54 -12.82
C MET A 29 20.04 -0.16 -13.37
N ILE A 30 21.29 0.24 -13.15
CA ILE A 30 21.84 1.49 -13.70
C ILE A 30 21.85 1.42 -15.23
N ILE A 31 22.34 0.32 -15.83
CA ILE A 31 22.37 0.14 -17.28
C ILE A 31 20.95 0.22 -17.85
N MET A 32 19.99 -0.50 -17.26
CA MET A 32 18.59 -0.47 -17.68
C MET A 32 17.99 0.94 -17.58
N THR A 33 18.27 1.63 -16.47
CA THR A 33 17.80 3.01 -16.26
C THR A 33 18.38 3.96 -17.31
N LEU A 34 19.67 3.83 -17.63
CA LEU A 34 20.32 4.63 -18.68
C LEU A 34 19.73 4.34 -20.07
N VAL A 35 19.47 3.08 -20.39
CA VAL A 35 18.83 2.70 -21.67
C VAL A 35 17.43 3.31 -21.76
N VAL A 36 16.63 3.22 -20.69
CA VAL A 36 15.29 3.83 -20.64
C VAL A 36 15.38 5.35 -20.80
N LEU A 37 16.33 6.01 -20.11
CA LEU A 37 16.54 7.46 -20.25
C LEU A 37 16.93 7.85 -21.67
N ILE A 38 17.81 7.10 -22.32
CA ILE A 38 18.18 7.33 -23.73
C ILE A 38 16.94 7.18 -24.62
N ILE A 39 16.14 6.14 -24.45
CA ILE A 39 14.90 5.95 -25.22
C ILE A 39 13.94 7.13 -25.03
N ILE A 40 13.78 7.62 -23.80
CA ILE A 40 12.92 8.78 -23.50
C ILE A 40 13.44 10.05 -24.18
N LEU A 41 14.76 10.28 -24.21
CA LEU A 41 15.36 11.49 -24.76
C LEU A 41 15.42 11.51 -26.30
N TYR A 42 15.49 10.33 -26.94
CA TYR A 42 15.69 10.24 -28.39
C TYR A 42 14.45 9.82 -29.19
N VAL A 43 13.34 9.48 -28.52
CA VAL A 43 12.08 9.10 -29.16
C VAL A 43 10.99 10.12 -28.81
N PRO A 44 10.68 11.09 -29.70
CA PRO A 44 9.84 12.24 -29.36
C PRO A 44 8.42 11.91 -28.85
N TRP A 45 7.81 10.84 -29.36
CA TRP A 45 6.48 10.43 -28.87
C TRP A 45 6.54 9.85 -27.45
N ILE A 46 7.63 9.17 -27.09
CA ILE A 46 7.88 8.67 -25.73
C ILE A 46 8.16 9.84 -24.81
N GLU A 47 8.98 10.80 -25.23
CA GLU A 47 9.24 12.03 -24.47
C GLU A 47 7.93 12.76 -24.14
N ASN A 48 7.08 12.96 -25.15
CA ASN A 48 5.81 13.65 -24.99
C ASN A 48 4.84 12.84 -24.10
N PHE A 49 4.78 11.52 -24.26
CA PHE A 49 4.03 10.64 -23.38
C PHE A 49 4.53 10.72 -21.93
N MET A 50 5.84 10.68 -21.71
CA MET A 50 6.42 10.78 -20.38
C MET A 50 6.10 12.13 -19.72
N LYS A 51 6.20 13.24 -20.47
CA LYS A 51 5.83 14.58 -19.97
C LYS A 51 4.35 14.68 -19.60
N THR A 52 3.46 14.18 -20.46
CA THR A 52 2.01 14.39 -20.33
C THR A 52 1.28 13.34 -19.50
N MET A 53 1.82 12.12 -19.37
CA MET A 53 1.13 11.02 -18.69
C MET A 53 1.87 10.52 -17.45
N VAL A 54 3.21 10.60 -17.40
CA VAL A 54 4.00 10.01 -16.31
C VAL A 54 4.52 11.06 -15.34
N ILE A 55 5.25 12.05 -15.83
CA ILE A 55 5.88 13.09 -15.01
C ILE A 55 4.84 14.10 -14.56
N ARG A 56 3.96 14.55 -15.47
CA ARG A 56 2.85 15.49 -15.21
C ARG A 56 3.25 16.58 -14.21
N ALA A 57 4.35 17.28 -14.50
CA ALA A 57 4.95 18.25 -13.58
C ALA A 57 3.99 19.40 -13.24
N ASP A 58 3.02 19.66 -14.11
CA ASP A 58 1.91 20.60 -13.95
C ASP A 58 0.87 20.17 -12.90
N THR A 59 0.79 18.87 -12.58
CA THR A 59 -0.23 18.34 -11.68
C THR A 59 0.18 18.27 -10.21
N GLY A 60 1.46 18.51 -9.88
CA GLY A 60 1.94 18.54 -8.50
C GLY A 60 1.56 17.27 -7.72
N THR A 61 0.77 17.42 -6.65
CA THR A 61 0.25 16.30 -5.84
C THR A 61 -1.12 15.79 -6.29
N ALA A 62 -1.62 16.26 -7.43
CA ALA A 62 -2.97 16.04 -7.93
C ALA A 62 -4.06 16.40 -6.89
N GLY A 63 -3.83 17.45 -6.11
CA GLY A 63 -4.72 17.91 -5.04
C GLY A 63 -4.70 17.07 -3.76
N ARG A 64 -3.88 16.01 -3.67
CA ARG A 64 -3.85 15.13 -2.49
C ARG A 64 -3.45 15.83 -1.21
N ILE A 65 -2.56 16.82 -1.27
CA ILE A 65 -2.18 17.59 -0.06
C ILE A 65 -3.40 18.31 0.51
N ASP A 66 -4.16 19.02 -0.33
CA ASP A 66 -5.34 19.77 0.11
C ASP A 66 -6.42 18.84 0.64
N VAL A 67 -6.60 17.69 -0.03
CA VAL A 67 -7.49 16.61 0.41
C VAL A 67 -7.09 16.09 1.79
N TRP A 68 -5.81 15.85 2.03
CA TRP A 68 -5.31 15.36 3.31
C TRP A 68 -5.43 16.40 4.41
N LEU A 69 -5.13 17.67 4.12
CA LEU A 69 -5.28 18.77 5.07
C LEU A 69 -6.76 18.96 5.45
N MET A 70 -7.68 18.83 4.50
CA MET A 70 -9.12 18.83 4.78
C MET A 70 -9.49 17.68 5.72
N GLY A 71 -9.03 16.45 5.42
CA GLY A 71 -9.29 15.29 6.28
C GLY A 71 -8.73 15.45 7.70
N LEU A 72 -7.53 16.02 7.85
CA LEU A 72 -6.94 16.31 9.15
C LEU A 72 -7.71 17.41 9.90
N ASN A 73 -8.17 18.45 9.21
CA ASN A 73 -9.04 19.48 9.79
C ASN A 73 -10.36 18.89 10.29
N VAL A 74 -10.98 18.03 9.49
CA VAL A 74 -12.20 17.29 9.85
C VAL A 74 -11.95 16.41 11.08
N ALA A 75 -10.88 15.59 11.08
CA ALA A 75 -10.52 14.73 12.20
C ALA A 75 -10.23 15.50 13.50
N SER A 76 -9.76 16.75 13.41
CA SER A 76 -9.47 17.58 14.59
C SER A 76 -10.68 17.88 15.47
N HIS A 77 -11.91 17.75 14.93
CA HIS A 77 -13.15 17.92 15.70
C HIS A 77 -13.33 16.86 16.79
N ASN A 78 -12.82 15.64 16.58
CA ASN A 78 -12.77 14.60 17.59
C ASN A 78 -11.64 13.60 17.26
N ILE A 79 -10.40 14.00 17.58
CA ILE A 79 -9.23 13.20 17.25
C ILE A 79 -9.18 11.84 17.97
N ILE A 80 -9.86 11.72 19.12
CA ILE A 80 -9.77 10.52 19.97
C ILE A 80 -10.66 9.40 19.41
N ASN A 81 -11.95 9.68 19.23
CA ASN A 81 -12.95 8.69 18.84
C ASN A 81 -13.40 8.83 17.37
N GLY A 82 -12.91 9.84 16.67
CA GLY A 82 -13.39 10.18 15.33
C GLY A 82 -14.78 10.80 15.36
N ILE A 83 -15.28 11.10 14.16
CA ILE A 83 -16.62 11.67 13.96
C ILE A 83 -17.49 10.80 13.04
N GLY A 84 -16.97 9.65 12.58
CA GLY A 84 -17.60 8.75 11.62
C GLY A 84 -17.32 9.15 10.17
N SER A 85 -17.03 8.15 9.31
CA SER A 85 -16.56 8.39 7.95
C SER A 85 -17.58 9.16 7.10
N PHE A 86 -18.86 8.81 7.15
CA PHE A 86 -19.92 9.51 6.41
C PHE A 86 -20.08 10.96 6.87
N THR A 87 -20.18 11.17 8.19
CA THR A 87 -20.30 12.52 8.78
C THR A 87 -19.07 13.37 8.51
N GLY A 88 -17.88 12.76 8.49
CA GLY A 88 -16.65 13.47 8.17
C GLY A 88 -16.58 13.92 6.71
N ILE A 89 -17.05 13.09 5.77
CA ILE A 89 -17.17 13.50 4.37
C ILE A 89 -18.24 14.59 4.21
N ASP A 90 -19.40 14.48 4.86
CA ASP A 90 -20.42 15.53 4.82
C ASP A 90 -19.89 16.86 5.36
N LEU A 91 -19.09 16.83 6.44
CA LEU A 91 -18.45 18.01 7.00
C LEU A 91 -17.39 18.59 6.06
N ALA A 92 -16.61 17.73 5.39
CA ALA A 92 -15.66 18.16 4.38
C ALA A 92 -16.39 18.86 3.21
N ILE A 93 -17.46 18.25 2.69
CA ILE A 93 -18.24 18.80 1.57
C ILE A 93 -18.82 20.16 1.91
N LYS A 94 -19.36 20.33 3.13
CA LYS A 94 -19.84 21.62 3.62
C LYS A 94 -18.75 22.70 3.67
N ASN A 95 -17.49 22.31 3.82
CA ASN A 95 -16.32 23.19 3.81
C ASN A 95 -15.67 23.32 2.42
N GLY A 96 -16.38 22.97 1.35
CA GLY A 96 -15.91 23.13 -0.04
C GLY A 96 -15.08 21.96 -0.57
N PHE A 97 -15.12 20.80 0.08
CA PHE A 97 -14.49 19.58 -0.44
C PHE A 97 -15.34 18.95 -1.54
N GLU A 98 -14.75 18.67 -2.70
CA GLU A 98 -15.49 18.15 -3.85
C GLU A 98 -15.42 16.63 -3.99
N PHE A 99 -14.62 15.95 -3.16
CA PHE A 99 -14.36 14.52 -3.28
C PHE A 99 -15.15 13.70 -2.25
N GLY A 100 -15.45 12.45 -2.59
CA GLY A 100 -16.15 11.52 -1.68
C GLY A 100 -15.25 10.73 -0.72
N GLN A 101 -13.92 10.94 -0.76
CA GLN A 101 -12.96 10.22 0.07
C GLN A 101 -11.64 11.00 0.23
N PHE A 102 -10.88 10.76 1.30
CA PHE A 102 -9.61 11.44 1.54
C PHE A 102 -8.40 10.76 0.86
N HIS A 103 -8.62 9.62 0.19
CA HIS A 103 -7.59 8.86 -0.52
C HIS A 103 -6.35 8.56 0.33
N ASN A 104 -6.55 8.26 1.61
CA ASN A 104 -5.48 7.92 2.55
C ASN A 104 -6.09 7.14 3.71
N LEU A 105 -5.82 5.84 3.75
CA LEU A 105 -6.25 4.91 4.81
C LEU A 105 -6.11 5.52 6.21
N TYR A 106 -4.98 6.16 6.50
CA TYR A 106 -4.69 6.67 7.84
C TYR A 106 -5.59 7.85 8.20
N ILE A 107 -5.83 8.75 7.23
CA ILE A 107 -6.71 9.91 7.41
C ILE A 107 -8.17 9.45 7.47
N ASP A 108 -8.60 8.54 6.59
CA ASP A 108 -9.96 7.99 6.61
C ASP A 108 -10.26 7.29 7.94
N THR A 109 -9.31 6.49 8.45
CA THR A 109 -9.43 5.81 9.76
C THR A 109 -9.47 6.83 10.90
N LEU A 110 -8.65 7.87 10.84
CA LEU A 110 -8.62 8.92 11.85
C LEU A 110 -9.91 9.76 11.87
N VAL A 111 -10.50 10.06 10.70
CA VAL A 111 -11.80 10.73 10.60
C VAL A 111 -12.93 9.82 11.09
N GLY A 112 -12.88 8.54 10.73
CA GLY A 112 -13.86 7.51 11.10
C GLY A 112 -13.96 7.29 12.60
N GLY A 113 -12.97 6.63 13.18
CA GLY A 113 -12.94 6.21 14.58
C GLY A 113 -11.78 6.77 15.39
N GLY A 114 -11.08 7.78 14.86
CA GLY A 114 -10.06 8.52 15.60
C GLY A 114 -8.77 7.73 15.82
N ILE A 115 -7.97 8.22 16.76
CA ILE A 115 -6.69 7.60 17.10
C ILE A 115 -6.89 6.20 17.69
N ILE A 116 -8.03 5.93 18.34
CA ILE A 116 -8.34 4.61 18.90
C ILE A 116 -8.46 3.57 17.78
N GLU A 117 -9.24 3.86 16.73
CA GLU A 117 -9.38 2.95 15.59
C GLU A 117 -8.05 2.79 14.84
N LEU A 118 -7.30 3.88 14.65
CA LEU A 118 -5.99 3.82 14.00
C LEU A 118 -5.00 2.94 14.78
N ILE A 119 -4.93 3.07 16.11
CA ILE A 119 -4.08 2.23 16.95
C ILE A 119 -4.54 0.77 16.86
N LEU A 120 -5.84 0.50 16.94
CA LEU A 120 -6.38 -0.85 16.84
C LEU A 120 -6.01 -1.50 15.49
N LEU A 121 -6.18 -0.77 14.40
CA LEU A 121 -5.79 -1.21 13.06
C LEU A 121 -4.29 -1.56 13.02
N LEU A 122 -3.42 -0.68 13.52
CA LEU A 122 -1.97 -0.93 13.55
C LEU A 122 -1.59 -2.13 14.43
N ILE A 123 -2.30 -2.37 15.54
CA ILE A 123 -2.10 -3.55 16.39
C ILE A 123 -2.47 -4.83 15.63
N ILE A 124 -3.64 -4.85 14.99
CA ILE A 124 -4.10 -5.99 14.19
C ILE A 124 -3.10 -6.27 13.07
N TYR A 125 -2.65 -5.22 12.37
CA TYR A 125 -1.68 -5.33 11.30
C TYR A 125 -0.34 -5.88 11.78
N LYS A 126 0.15 -5.39 12.92
CA LYS A 126 1.37 -5.91 13.56
C LYS A 126 1.22 -7.39 13.89
N LYS A 127 0.07 -7.80 14.43
CA LYS A 127 -0.20 -9.21 14.76
C LYS A 127 -0.24 -10.10 13.51
N ALA A 128 -0.85 -9.63 12.42
CA ALA A 128 -0.83 -10.32 11.14
C ALA A 128 0.62 -10.46 10.61
N PHE A 129 1.42 -9.40 10.68
CA PHE A 129 2.82 -9.44 10.26
C PHE A 129 3.68 -10.41 11.11
N GLU A 130 3.47 -10.43 12.43
CA GLU A 130 4.08 -11.39 13.37
C GLU A 130 3.67 -12.83 13.03
N ALA A 131 2.39 -13.07 12.72
CA ALA A 131 1.87 -14.38 12.35
C ALA A 131 2.53 -14.93 11.08
N CYS A 132 2.69 -14.09 10.04
CA CYS A 132 3.46 -14.46 8.85
C CYS A 132 4.89 -14.90 9.20
N GLY A 133 5.51 -14.26 10.19
CA GLY A 133 6.88 -14.57 10.63
C GLY A 133 7.11 -16.00 11.10
N LYS A 134 6.05 -16.66 11.56
CA LYS A 134 6.07 -18.04 12.08
C LYS A 134 5.86 -19.10 11.00
N CYS A 135 5.45 -18.70 9.80
CA CYS A 135 5.33 -19.62 8.66
C CYS A 135 6.68 -20.26 8.34
N GLN A 136 6.69 -21.60 8.23
CA GLN A 136 7.89 -22.40 8.00
C GLN A 136 8.40 -22.28 6.56
N ASP A 137 7.48 -22.17 5.58
CA ASP A 137 7.85 -21.89 4.20
C ASP A 137 8.38 -20.44 4.09
N LYS A 138 9.69 -20.34 3.87
CA LYS A 138 10.39 -19.05 3.72
C LYS A 138 9.85 -18.23 2.56
N ASN A 139 9.55 -18.84 1.41
CA ASN A 139 9.07 -18.12 0.24
C ASN A 139 7.67 -17.56 0.47
N LEU A 140 6.78 -18.36 1.08
CA LEU A 140 5.44 -17.94 1.42
C LEU A 140 5.46 -16.81 2.45
N ARG A 141 6.19 -17.00 3.56
CA ARG A 141 6.42 -16.00 4.60
C ARG A 141 6.87 -14.66 4.04
N ASN A 142 7.90 -14.69 3.19
CA ASN A 142 8.51 -13.52 2.61
C ASN A 142 7.55 -12.81 1.65
N SER A 143 6.79 -13.56 0.87
CA SER A 143 5.78 -13.02 -0.05
C SER A 143 4.66 -12.32 0.74
N PHE A 144 4.14 -12.95 1.80
CA PHE A 144 3.11 -12.32 2.63
C PHE A 144 3.62 -11.07 3.36
N LYS A 145 4.83 -11.10 3.94
CA LYS A 145 5.42 -9.90 4.56
C LYS A 145 5.60 -8.75 3.56
N ALA A 146 6.05 -9.07 2.34
CA ALA A 146 6.17 -8.08 1.27
C ALA A 146 4.81 -7.50 0.88
N PHE A 147 3.78 -8.35 0.76
CA PHE A 147 2.41 -7.94 0.46
C PHE A 147 1.87 -7.00 1.53
N LEU A 148 2.00 -7.39 2.81
CA LEU A 148 1.57 -6.56 3.93
C LEU A 148 2.30 -5.21 3.95
N LEU A 149 3.60 -5.18 3.70
CA LEU A 149 4.31 -3.88 3.66
C LEU A 149 3.85 -3.02 2.48
N ALA A 150 3.61 -3.62 1.31
CA ALA A 150 3.11 -2.93 0.13
C ALA A 150 1.72 -2.33 0.35
N VAL A 151 0.83 -3.01 1.06
CA VAL A 151 -0.52 -2.50 1.39
C VAL A 151 -0.44 -1.31 2.36
N LEU A 152 0.42 -1.35 3.38
CA LEU A 152 0.62 -0.19 4.27
C LEU A 152 1.08 1.05 3.51
N LEU A 153 2.04 0.90 2.60
CA LEU A 153 2.54 2.01 1.79
C LEU A 153 1.49 2.50 0.79
N MET A 154 0.71 1.57 0.21
CA MET A 154 -0.41 1.93 -0.65
C MET A 154 -1.45 2.74 0.13
N GLY A 155 -1.70 2.43 1.40
CA GLY A 155 -2.61 3.16 2.28
C GLY A 155 -2.24 4.64 2.49
N MET A 156 -0.99 5.05 2.19
CA MET A 156 -0.63 6.48 2.19
C MET A 156 -1.28 7.26 1.04
N ASN A 157 -1.68 6.58 -0.03
CA ASN A 157 -2.17 7.20 -1.27
C ASN A 157 -3.56 6.71 -1.67
N GLU A 158 -4.10 5.70 -1.01
CA GLU A 158 -5.42 5.17 -1.32
C GLU A 158 -6.22 4.94 -0.05
N SER A 159 -7.53 5.19 -0.18
CA SER A 159 -8.53 4.77 0.80
C SER A 159 -8.68 3.27 0.68
N VAL A 160 -8.13 2.56 1.66
CA VAL A 160 -8.40 1.14 1.86
C VAL A 160 -9.18 1.06 3.15
N SER A 161 -10.21 0.23 3.24
CA SER A 161 -10.83 -0.05 4.54
C SER A 161 -10.70 -1.53 4.88
N PHE A 162 -10.67 -1.79 6.18
CA PHE A 162 -10.71 -3.13 6.74
C PHE A 162 -12.01 -3.26 7.52
N PHE A 163 -12.60 -4.45 7.55
CA PHE A 163 -13.82 -4.73 8.32
C PHE A 163 -15.07 -3.98 7.84
N SER A 164 -15.11 -3.57 6.57
CA SER A 164 -16.30 -3.04 5.90
C SER A 164 -16.97 -4.12 5.03
N LEU A 165 -18.21 -3.87 4.62
CA LEU A 165 -19.03 -4.77 3.79
C LEU A 165 -18.71 -4.66 2.28
N GLY A 166 -17.88 -3.70 1.88
CA GLY A 166 -17.48 -3.55 0.49
C GLY A 166 -16.66 -4.75 0.00
N TYR A 167 -16.85 -5.15 -1.27
CA TYR A 167 -16.12 -6.27 -1.87
C TYR A 167 -14.59 -6.12 -1.73
N VAL A 168 -14.09 -4.92 -2.02
CA VAL A 168 -12.66 -4.58 -1.91
C VAL A 168 -12.17 -4.67 -0.46
N ASP A 169 -13.00 -4.23 0.49
CA ASP A 169 -12.68 -4.23 1.93
C ASP A 169 -12.61 -5.64 2.49
N ILE A 170 -13.56 -6.50 2.09
CA ILE A 170 -13.56 -7.94 2.41
C ILE A 170 -12.30 -8.58 1.84
N PHE A 171 -11.94 -8.27 0.60
CA PHE A 171 -10.71 -8.77 -0.02
C PHE A 171 -9.48 -8.37 0.80
N PHE A 172 -9.34 -7.10 1.21
CA PHE A 172 -8.23 -6.66 2.05
C PHE A 172 -8.24 -7.32 3.43
N THR A 173 -9.41 -7.48 4.04
CA THR A 173 -9.56 -8.14 5.34
C THR A 173 -9.12 -9.61 5.27
N ILE A 174 -9.53 -10.33 4.23
CA ILE A 174 -9.10 -11.72 4.02
C ILE A 174 -7.59 -11.78 3.81
N ASN A 175 -7.05 -10.98 2.88
CA ASN A 175 -5.65 -11.11 2.47
C ASN A 175 -4.65 -10.52 3.47
N CYS A 176 -5.00 -9.46 4.18
CA CYS A 176 -4.07 -8.76 5.09
C CYS A 176 -4.22 -9.18 6.54
N ILE A 177 -5.32 -9.83 6.91
CA ILE A 177 -5.58 -10.24 8.29
C ILE A 177 -5.76 -11.75 8.33
N THR A 178 -6.79 -12.29 7.69
CA THR A 178 -7.15 -13.70 7.83
C THR A 178 -6.06 -14.66 7.32
N LEU A 179 -5.59 -14.46 6.08
CA LEU A 179 -4.58 -15.33 5.47
C LEU A 179 -3.26 -15.35 6.27
N PRO A 180 -2.68 -14.22 6.73
CA PRO A 180 -1.53 -14.20 7.63
C PRO A 180 -1.62 -15.12 8.85
N PHE A 181 -2.79 -15.22 9.48
CA PHE A 181 -3.00 -16.13 10.61
C PHE A 181 -3.15 -17.59 10.18
N LEU A 182 -3.66 -17.85 8.98
CA LEU A 182 -3.78 -19.21 8.43
C LEU A 182 -2.42 -19.77 7.99
N VAL A 183 -1.59 -18.95 7.32
CA VAL A 183 -0.27 -19.38 6.82
C VAL A 183 0.74 -19.64 7.94
N ASN A 184 0.53 -19.08 9.13
CA ASN A 184 1.32 -19.37 10.33
C ASN A 184 1.44 -20.88 10.61
N ASN A 185 0.38 -21.66 10.32
CA ASN A 185 0.33 -23.10 10.58
C ASN A 185 0.60 -23.98 9.35
N MET A 186 1.03 -23.40 8.22
CA MET A 186 1.33 -24.19 7.01
C MET A 186 2.74 -24.79 7.09
N GLU A 187 2.80 -26.11 7.07
CA GLU A 187 4.04 -26.88 6.90
C GLU A 187 4.51 -26.82 5.43
N PRO A 188 5.82 -26.79 5.14
CA PRO A 188 6.38 -26.59 3.80
C PRO A 188 5.94 -27.62 2.74
N ASP A 189 5.57 -28.84 3.15
CA ASP A 189 5.43 -29.98 2.25
C ASP A 189 3.99 -30.51 2.08
N LYS A 190 3.03 -30.04 2.88
CA LYS A 190 1.68 -30.63 2.91
C LYS A 190 0.76 -30.18 1.77
N TYR A 191 1.10 -29.07 1.10
CA TYR A 191 0.23 -28.41 0.12
C TYR A 191 0.91 -28.11 -1.22
N ARG A 192 2.07 -28.71 -1.50
CA ARG A 192 2.80 -28.55 -2.77
C ARG A 192 1.96 -28.92 -4.00
N TRP A 193 0.93 -29.75 -3.82
CA TRP A 193 -0.01 -30.19 -4.85
C TRP A 193 -1.13 -29.17 -5.18
N LEU A 194 -1.36 -28.15 -4.34
CA LEU A 194 -2.37 -27.11 -4.60
C LEU A 194 -1.86 -25.97 -5.51
N ILE A 195 -0.54 -25.89 -5.75
CA ILE A 195 0.10 -24.79 -6.49
C ILE A 195 0.76 -25.30 -7.79
N SER A 196 0.55 -26.57 -8.16
CA SER A 196 1.11 -27.19 -9.36
C SER A 196 0.13 -27.25 -10.55
N TYR A 197 -0.81 -26.31 -10.64
CA TYR A 197 -1.69 -26.14 -11.80
C TYR A 197 -1.51 -24.77 -12.43
#